data_AF-A0A0F9QN94-F1
#
_entry.id   AF-A0A0F9QN94-F1
#
_cell.length_a   1.000
_cell.length_b   1.000
_cell.length_c   1.000
_cell.angle_alpha   90.00
_cell.angle_beta   90.00
_cell.angle_gamma   90.00
#
_symmetry.space_group_name_H-M   'P 1'
#
loop_
_entity.id
_entity.type
_entity.pdbx_description
1 polymer ?
#
loop_
_entity_poly.entity_id
_entity_poly.type
_entity_poly.pdbx_seq_one_letter_code
_entity_poly.pdbx_strand_id
1 'polypeptide(L)'
;IWLLDELTSAAPLVQAVLYQATLDHQIGEHRLKAGWYVMAAGNRVEDRAVVRPLSTALANRFTHIEFEVNLDDWRRWAVAKGIDSNIIAFLHWKPECLFNFNPESSEKAFCSPRTWEFADHIIKSTPRSLQPELLEGTIGAGATAEFVAFLKVQTELPDLNAILNGDNTVPVRGDLRYALVAALVTKATGKQFERLIQYGQNLPGEYAVLMAMLMVGKDAMALRKCPSWESWSKANRDVLVRKRG
;
A
#
# COMPACT_ATOMS: atom_id res chain seq x y z
N ILE A 1 0.74 22.81 15.34
CA ILE A 1 -0.41 22.31 14.55
C ILE A 1 -1.36 21.66 15.54
N TRP A 2 -2.65 22.00 15.48
CA TRP A 2 -3.71 21.33 16.22
C TRP A 2 -4.52 20.51 15.22
N LEU A 3 -4.41 19.18 15.30
CA LEU A 3 -5.09 18.24 14.42
C LEU A 3 -6.33 17.68 15.12
N LEU A 4 -7.47 17.78 14.45
CA LEU A 4 -8.77 17.26 14.86
C LEU A 4 -9.09 16.06 13.98
N ASP A 5 -8.79 14.87 14.46
CA ASP A 5 -9.09 13.64 13.74
C ASP A 5 -10.58 13.30 13.85
N GLU A 6 -11.14 12.71 12.80
CA GLU A 6 -12.55 12.34 12.68
C GLU A 6 -13.56 13.46 13.04
N LEU A 7 -13.30 14.71 12.61
CA LEU A 7 -14.16 15.85 12.90
C LEU A 7 -15.61 15.61 12.47
N THR A 8 -15.81 14.93 11.35
CA THR A 8 -17.13 14.57 10.84
C THR A 8 -17.87 13.59 11.75
N SER A 9 -17.19 12.85 12.62
CA SER A 9 -17.80 11.97 13.63
C SER A 9 -18.28 12.71 14.88
N ALA A 10 -17.91 13.98 15.05
CA ALA A 10 -18.31 14.79 16.19
C ALA A 10 -19.77 15.28 16.09
N ALA A 11 -20.44 15.48 17.22
CA ALA A 11 -21.76 16.10 17.25
C ALA A 11 -21.69 17.57 16.79
N PRO A 12 -22.76 18.15 16.19
CA PRO A 12 -22.72 19.51 15.65
C PRO A 12 -22.33 20.58 16.68
N LEU A 13 -22.72 20.41 17.95
CA LEU A 13 -22.33 21.32 19.04
C LEU A 13 -20.81 21.31 19.28
N VAL A 14 -20.16 20.16 19.13
CA VAL A 14 -18.70 20.03 19.26
C VAL A 14 -18.02 20.66 18.04
N GLN A 15 -18.56 20.46 16.84
CA GLN A 15 -18.06 21.11 15.62
C GLN A 15 -18.17 22.64 15.71
N ALA A 16 -19.20 23.18 16.38
CA ALA A 16 -19.43 24.62 16.50
C ALA A 16 -18.30 25.37 17.23
N VAL A 17 -17.54 24.69 18.10
CA VAL A 17 -16.36 25.26 18.75
C VAL A 17 -15.32 25.73 17.74
N LEU A 18 -15.29 25.12 16.54
CA LEU A 18 -14.30 25.41 15.52
C LEU A 18 -14.57 26.69 14.71
N TYR A 19 -15.76 27.29 14.83
CA TYR A 19 -16.05 28.58 14.18
C TYR A 19 -15.05 29.65 14.61
N GLN A 20 -14.80 29.75 15.91
CA GLN A 20 -13.89 30.71 16.49
C GLN A 20 -12.43 30.28 16.30
N ALA A 21 -12.15 28.97 16.38
CA ALA A 21 -10.78 28.47 16.24
C ALA A 21 -10.21 28.68 14.83
N THR A 22 -11.03 28.52 13.79
CA THR A 22 -10.59 28.57 12.39
C THR A 22 -10.43 29.98 11.85
N LEU A 23 -11.18 30.96 12.36
CA LEU A 23 -11.11 32.36 11.91
C LEU A 23 -10.40 33.26 12.92
N ASP A 24 -10.80 33.20 14.18
CA ASP A 24 -10.34 34.13 15.23
C ASP A 24 -9.15 33.57 16.03
N HIS A 25 -8.74 32.33 15.73
CA HIS A 25 -7.69 31.61 16.46
C HIS A 25 -7.95 31.62 17.97
N GLN A 26 -9.18 31.32 18.38
CA GLN A 26 -9.62 31.38 19.78
C GLN A 26 -10.65 30.29 20.09
N ILE A 27 -10.72 29.86 21.36
CA ILE A 27 -11.76 28.99 21.91
C ILE A 27 -12.29 29.60 23.21
N GLY A 28 -13.54 30.05 23.20
CA GLY A 28 -14.11 30.83 24.29
C GLY A 28 -13.28 32.09 24.51
N GLU A 29 -12.71 32.23 25.71
CA GLU A 29 -11.83 33.36 26.05
C GLU A 29 -10.34 33.08 25.72
N HIS A 30 -9.97 31.83 25.44
CA HIS A 30 -8.58 31.44 25.25
C HIS A 30 -8.12 31.61 23.81
N ARG A 31 -7.18 32.53 23.57
CA ARG A 31 -6.52 32.67 22.27
C ARG A 31 -5.53 31.53 22.05
N LEU A 32 -5.58 30.92 20.87
CA LEU A 32 -4.58 29.97 20.42
C LEU A 32 -3.23 30.68 20.27
N LYS A 33 -2.16 29.95 20.59
CA LYS A 33 -0.79 30.50 20.51
C LYS A 33 -0.45 30.86 19.06
N ALA A 34 0.26 31.97 18.88
CA ALA A 34 0.77 32.37 17.55
C ALA A 34 1.57 31.23 16.88
N GLY A 35 1.37 31.06 15.57
CA GLY A 35 1.97 29.99 14.77
C GLY A 35 1.24 28.64 14.82
N TRP A 36 0.10 28.54 15.51
CA TRP A 36 -0.76 27.37 15.42
C TRP A 36 -1.56 27.37 14.12
N TYR A 37 -1.64 26.20 13.50
CA TYR A 37 -2.52 25.90 12.37
C TYR A 37 -3.57 24.90 12.84
N VAL A 38 -4.83 25.14 12.51
CA VAL A 38 -5.94 24.20 12.75
C VAL A 38 -6.07 23.30 11.53
N MET A 39 -6.00 21.99 11.74
CA MET A 39 -6.18 20.97 10.72
C MET A 39 -7.26 20.00 11.19
N ALA A 40 -8.09 19.53 10.27
CA ALA A 40 -9.12 18.54 10.57
C ALA A 40 -9.09 17.43 9.52
N ALA A 41 -9.36 16.20 9.98
CA ALA A 41 -9.59 15.05 9.12
C ALA A 41 -11.03 14.56 9.31
N GLY A 42 -11.61 13.97 8.28
CA GLY A 42 -12.97 13.45 8.30
C GLY A 42 -13.24 12.61 7.06
N ASN A 43 -14.27 11.77 7.16
CA ASN A 43 -14.72 10.93 6.05
C ASN A 43 -15.82 11.64 5.25
N ARG A 44 -15.97 11.29 3.98
CA ARG A 44 -17.04 11.84 3.14
C ARG A 44 -18.39 11.31 3.62
N VAL A 45 -19.47 12.04 3.35
CA VAL A 45 -20.83 11.56 3.62
C VAL A 45 -21.12 10.25 2.87
N GLU A 46 -20.57 10.14 1.66
CA GLU A 46 -20.62 8.97 0.78
C GLU A 46 -20.03 7.72 1.45
N ASP A 47 -19.04 7.88 2.34
CA ASP A 47 -18.27 6.80 2.95
C ASP A 47 -19.04 6.08 4.10
N ARG A 48 -20.28 6.51 4.40
CA ARG A 48 -21.23 5.98 5.42
C ARG A 48 -20.64 5.56 6.78
N ALA A 49 -19.44 6.02 7.12
CA ALA A 49 -19.00 6.12 8.51
C ALA A 49 -19.99 7.01 9.27
N VAL A 50 -19.93 7.03 10.61
CA VAL A 50 -20.74 7.96 11.42
C VAL A 50 -20.33 9.39 11.05
N VAL A 51 -20.95 9.97 10.02
CA VAL A 51 -20.56 11.23 9.40
C VAL A 51 -21.69 12.23 9.60
N ARG A 52 -21.34 13.34 10.22
CA ARG A 52 -22.16 14.54 10.37
C ARG A 52 -21.51 15.63 9.54
N PRO A 53 -22.14 16.05 8.43
CA PRO A 53 -21.53 17.01 7.51
C PRO A 53 -21.28 18.34 8.21
N LEU A 54 -20.18 18.99 7.85
CA LEU A 54 -19.92 20.34 8.28
C LEU A 54 -21.00 21.28 7.71
N SER A 55 -21.53 22.16 8.52
CA SER A 55 -22.35 23.28 8.02
C SER A 55 -21.56 24.10 7.00
N THR A 56 -22.22 24.63 5.98
CA THR A 56 -21.58 25.42 4.90
C THR A 56 -20.69 26.55 5.42
N ALA A 57 -21.11 27.23 6.50
CA ALA A 57 -20.35 28.32 7.11
C ALA A 57 -19.05 27.87 7.81
N LEU A 58 -19.02 26.65 8.36
CA LEU A 58 -17.80 26.07 8.93
C LEU A 58 -16.90 25.49 7.84
N ALA A 59 -17.50 24.80 6.86
CA ALA A 59 -16.76 24.26 5.71
C ALA A 59 -16.02 25.35 4.94
N ASN A 60 -16.63 26.53 4.74
CA ASN A 60 -16.02 27.66 4.04
C ASN A 60 -14.85 28.33 4.81
N ARG A 61 -14.52 27.85 6.02
CA ARG A 61 -13.36 28.30 6.81
C ARG A 61 -12.17 27.34 6.73
N PHE A 62 -12.33 26.21 6.05
CA PHE A 62 -11.27 25.25 5.77
C PHE A 62 -10.87 25.29 4.30
N THR A 63 -9.58 25.07 4.04
CA THR A 63 -9.11 24.60 2.74
C THR A 63 -9.28 23.08 2.71
N HIS A 64 -9.99 22.56 1.71
CA HIS A 64 -10.30 21.14 1.59
C HIS A 64 -9.26 20.44 0.71
N ILE A 65 -8.73 19.32 1.20
CA ILE A 65 -7.81 18.45 0.45
C ILE A 65 -8.39 17.05 0.51
N GLU A 66 -8.70 16.47 -0.64
CA GLU A 66 -9.19 15.10 -0.74
C GLU A 66 -8.02 14.13 -0.83
N PHE A 67 -8.09 13.05 -0.04
CA PHE A 67 -7.15 11.95 -0.10
C PHE A 67 -7.84 10.73 -0.72
N GLU A 68 -7.10 10.03 -1.57
CA GLU A 68 -7.52 8.79 -2.20
C GLU A 68 -6.46 7.71 -1.99
N VAL A 69 -6.90 6.46 -1.97
CA VAL A 69 -5.99 5.33 -1.89
C VAL A 69 -5.29 5.18 -3.24
N ASN A 70 -3.95 5.27 -3.23
CA ASN A 70 -3.13 5.06 -4.41
C ASN A 70 -2.21 3.85 -4.22
N LEU A 71 -2.24 2.93 -5.19
CA LEU A 71 -1.44 1.71 -5.15
C LEU A 71 0.06 1.97 -5.20
N ASP A 72 0.53 2.90 -6.04
CA ASP A 72 1.95 3.21 -6.17
C ASP A 72 2.51 3.77 -4.86
N ASP A 73 1.76 4.67 -4.20
CA ASP A 73 2.09 5.23 -2.89
C ASP A 73 2.15 4.16 -1.81
N TRP A 74 1.10 3.32 -1.75
CA TRP A 74 1.04 2.24 -0.77
C TRP A 74 2.18 1.24 -0.95
N ARG A 75 2.49 0.83 -2.19
CA ARG A 75 3.59 -0.11 -2.47
C ARG A 75 4.94 0.48 -2.06
N ARG A 76 5.21 1.76 -2.33
CA ARG A 76 6.45 2.42 -1.88
C ARG A 76 6.60 2.37 -0.36
N TRP A 77 5.51 2.65 0.36
CA TRP A 77 5.47 2.52 1.82
C TRP A 77 5.65 1.05 2.27
N ALA A 78 4.94 0.11 1.64
CA ALA A 78 4.93 -1.31 2.00
C ALA A 78 6.33 -1.94 1.83
N VAL A 79 7.01 -1.63 0.72
CA VAL A 79 8.40 -2.01 0.46
C VAL A 79 9.33 -1.46 1.54
N ALA A 80 9.20 -0.17 1.89
CA ALA A 80 10.02 0.46 2.93
C ALA A 80 9.75 -0.08 4.34
N LYS A 81 8.53 -0.58 4.59
CA LYS A 81 8.13 -1.23 5.85
C LYS A 81 8.44 -2.73 5.88
N GLY A 82 8.88 -3.31 4.77
CA GLY A 82 9.17 -4.74 4.68
C GLY A 82 7.92 -5.61 4.74
N ILE A 83 6.79 -5.14 4.21
CA ILE A 83 5.58 -5.96 3.98
C ILE A 83 5.93 -7.15 3.07
N ASP A 84 5.31 -8.30 3.32
CA ASP A 84 5.53 -9.53 2.57
C ASP A 84 5.41 -9.32 1.04
N SER A 85 6.44 -9.77 0.32
CA SER A 85 6.53 -9.60 -1.14
C SER A 85 5.34 -10.20 -1.89
N ASN A 86 4.70 -11.25 -1.35
CA ASN A 86 3.54 -11.87 -1.97
C ASN A 86 2.31 -10.99 -1.85
N ILE A 87 2.12 -10.28 -0.73
CA ILE A 87 1.05 -9.27 -0.61
C ILE A 87 1.28 -8.17 -1.64
N ILE A 88 2.50 -7.64 -1.73
CA ILE A 88 2.82 -6.54 -2.66
C ILE A 88 2.60 -6.98 -4.12
N ALA A 89 3.02 -8.19 -4.48
CA ALA A 89 2.83 -8.73 -5.83
C ALA A 89 1.37 -9.05 -6.14
N PHE A 90 0.63 -9.60 -5.17
CA PHE A 90 -0.81 -9.85 -5.30
C PHE A 90 -1.56 -8.54 -5.57
N LEU A 91 -1.30 -7.49 -4.78
CA LEU A 91 -1.96 -6.19 -4.95
C LEU A 91 -1.51 -5.45 -6.21
N HIS A 92 -0.36 -5.80 -6.78
CA HIS A 92 0.02 -5.32 -8.11
C HIS A 92 -0.82 -6.01 -9.19
N TRP A 93 -1.05 -7.32 -9.05
CA TRP A 93 -1.87 -8.09 -9.98
C TRP A 93 -3.36 -7.79 -9.88
N LYS A 94 -3.87 -7.57 -8.65
CA LYS A 94 -5.27 -7.31 -8.29
C LYS A 94 -5.38 -5.99 -7.52
N PRO A 95 -5.16 -4.84 -8.18
CA PRO A 95 -5.15 -3.52 -7.55
C PRO A 95 -6.47 -3.17 -6.84
N GLU A 96 -7.59 -3.68 -7.33
CA GLU A 96 -8.93 -3.52 -6.73
C GLU A 96 -9.03 -4.11 -5.32
N CYS A 97 -8.15 -5.06 -4.97
CA CYS A 97 -8.08 -5.63 -3.64
C CYS A 97 -7.33 -4.74 -2.64
N LEU A 98 -6.75 -3.59 -3.03
CA LEU A 98 -6.09 -2.71 -2.05
C LEU A 98 -7.11 -1.98 -1.16
N PHE A 99 -8.22 -1.55 -1.75
CA PHE A 99 -9.33 -0.90 -1.05
C PHE A 99 -10.65 -1.24 -1.74
N ASN A 100 -11.53 -1.96 -1.04
CA ASN A 100 -12.79 -2.46 -1.60
C ASN A 100 -13.99 -2.21 -0.67
N PHE A 101 -13.91 -1.14 0.14
CA PHE A 101 -14.99 -0.77 1.03
C PHE A 101 -16.31 -0.62 0.26
N ASN A 102 -17.32 -1.37 0.70
CA ASN A 102 -18.67 -1.31 0.15
C ASN A 102 -19.65 -1.09 1.32
N PRO A 103 -20.28 0.09 1.42
CA PRO A 103 -21.18 0.42 2.51
C PRO A 103 -22.49 -0.37 2.50
N GLU A 104 -22.83 -1.04 1.40
CA GLU A 104 -23.99 -1.93 1.30
C GLU A 104 -23.66 -3.37 1.70
N SER A 105 -22.38 -3.69 1.90
CA SER A 105 -21.96 -5.02 2.35
C SER A 105 -22.26 -5.22 3.83
N SER A 106 -22.73 -6.42 4.18
CA SER A 106 -22.87 -6.85 5.59
C SER A 106 -21.59 -7.49 6.13
N GLU A 107 -20.55 -7.63 5.31
CA GLU A 107 -19.25 -8.15 5.75
C GLU A 107 -18.59 -7.19 6.74
N LYS A 108 -18.05 -7.77 7.82
CA LYS A 108 -17.36 -7.00 8.86
C LYS A 108 -15.93 -6.62 8.47
N ALA A 109 -15.32 -7.39 7.58
CA ALA A 109 -13.95 -7.23 7.14
C ALA A 109 -13.92 -6.80 5.67
N PHE A 110 -12.99 -5.93 5.33
CA PHE A 110 -12.79 -5.44 3.98
C PHE A 110 -11.33 -5.02 3.79
N CYS A 111 -10.92 -4.91 2.53
CA CYS A 111 -9.59 -4.48 2.17
C CYS A 111 -9.42 -2.98 2.36
N SER A 112 -8.31 -2.62 3.00
CA SER A 112 -7.78 -1.28 3.06
C SER A 112 -6.25 -1.36 3.18
N PRO A 113 -5.52 -0.29 2.86
CA PRO A 113 -4.09 -0.18 3.16
C PRO A 113 -3.68 -0.68 4.55
N ARG A 114 -4.53 -0.42 5.56
CA ARG A 114 -4.32 -0.82 6.96
C ARG A 114 -4.56 -2.32 7.18
N THR A 115 -5.63 -2.89 6.61
CA THR A 115 -5.91 -4.32 6.81
C THR A 115 -4.90 -5.22 6.10
N TRP A 116 -4.25 -4.72 5.03
CA TRP A 116 -3.11 -5.41 4.43
C TRP A 116 -1.83 -5.39 5.28
N GLU A 117 -1.60 -4.34 6.08
CA GLU A 117 -0.55 -4.36 7.12
C GLU A 117 -0.87 -5.39 8.21
N PHE A 118 -2.15 -5.54 8.59
CA PHE A 118 -2.55 -6.59 9.53
C PHE A 118 -2.40 -8.00 8.94
N ALA A 119 -2.72 -8.18 7.65
CA ALA A 119 -2.49 -9.42 6.93
C ALA A 119 -1.00 -9.81 6.92
N ASP A 120 -0.10 -8.84 6.73
CA ASP A 120 1.35 -9.06 6.85
C ASP A 120 1.74 -9.60 8.24
N HIS A 121 1.23 -9.00 9.31
CA HIS A 121 1.46 -9.48 10.67
C HIS A 121 0.95 -10.91 10.88
N ILE A 122 -0.22 -11.25 10.32
CA ILE A 122 -0.77 -12.61 10.37
C ILE A 122 0.16 -13.60 9.67
N ILE A 123 0.58 -13.30 8.43
CA ILE A 123 1.46 -14.17 7.64
C ILE A 123 2.78 -14.44 8.37
N LYS A 124 3.37 -13.41 9.00
CA LYS A 124 4.66 -13.50 9.69
C LYS A 124 4.57 -14.16 11.07
N SER A 125 3.44 -14.04 11.76
CA SER A 125 3.34 -14.39 13.19
C SER A 125 2.49 -15.63 13.46
N THR A 126 1.85 -16.21 12.45
CA THR A 126 0.91 -17.34 12.63
C THR A 126 1.24 -18.54 11.74
N PRO A 127 0.95 -19.78 12.20
CA PRO A 127 1.11 -20.97 11.39
C PRO A 127 0.25 -20.93 10.12
N ARG A 128 0.78 -21.45 8.99
CA ARG A 128 0.08 -21.48 7.70
C ARG A 128 -1.31 -22.12 7.75
N SER A 129 -1.55 -23.05 8.67
CA SER A 129 -2.84 -23.73 8.83
C SER A 129 -3.94 -22.85 9.41
N LEU A 130 -3.61 -21.71 10.04
CA LEU A 130 -4.58 -20.76 10.61
C LEU A 130 -4.72 -19.48 9.77
N GLN A 131 -3.85 -19.29 8.78
CA GLN A 131 -3.81 -18.07 7.99
C GLN A 131 -5.10 -17.82 7.20
N PRO A 132 -5.73 -18.82 6.53
CA PRO A 132 -6.94 -18.57 5.75
C PRO A 132 -8.07 -17.93 6.59
N GLU A 133 -8.38 -18.49 7.76
CA GLU A 133 -9.46 -18.02 8.63
C GLU A 133 -9.15 -16.63 9.21
N LEU A 134 -7.90 -16.38 9.60
CA LEU A 134 -7.47 -15.09 10.13
C LEU A 134 -7.45 -14.00 9.06
N LEU A 135 -7.03 -14.33 7.84
CA LEU A 135 -7.03 -13.42 6.71
C LEU A 135 -8.47 -13.07 6.31
N GLU A 136 -9.38 -14.05 6.26
CA GLU A 136 -10.80 -13.81 5.97
C GLU A 136 -11.42 -12.81 6.94
N GLY A 137 -11.14 -12.95 8.25
CA GLY A 137 -11.58 -12.01 9.28
C GLY A 137 -10.90 -10.63 9.22
N THR A 138 -9.87 -10.44 8.38
CA THR A 138 -9.07 -9.21 8.30
C THR A 138 -9.29 -8.44 7.00
N ILE A 139 -9.25 -9.11 5.86
CA ILE A 139 -9.36 -8.52 4.51
C ILE A 139 -10.65 -8.90 3.78
N GLY A 140 -11.50 -9.74 4.39
CA GLY A 140 -12.75 -10.23 3.82
C GLY A 140 -12.57 -11.55 3.05
N ALA A 141 -13.69 -12.26 2.83
CA ALA A 141 -13.68 -13.61 2.25
C ALA A 141 -13.23 -13.61 0.78
N GLY A 142 -13.75 -12.68 -0.03
CA GLY A 142 -13.42 -12.58 -1.44
C GLY A 142 -11.93 -12.33 -1.70
N ALA A 143 -11.35 -11.35 -0.99
CA ALA A 143 -9.92 -11.03 -1.13
C ALA A 143 -9.03 -12.16 -0.61
N THR A 144 -9.44 -12.84 0.47
CA THR A 144 -8.71 -13.99 1.00
C THR A 144 -8.69 -15.16 0.02
N ALA A 145 -9.82 -15.47 -0.61
CA ALA A 145 -9.91 -16.54 -1.61
C ALA A 145 -8.95 -16.27 -2.80
N GLU A 146 -8.98 -15.04 -3.33
CA GLU A 146 -8.09 -14.60 -4.41
C GLU A 146 -6.61 -14.63 -4.00
N PHE A 147 -6.28 -14.15 -2.80
CA PHE A 147 -4.90 -14.14 -2.30
C PHE A 147 -4.37 -15.56 -2.06
N VAL A 148 -5.16 -16.44 -1.45
CA VAL A 148 -4.79 -17.85 -1.24
C VAL A 148 -4.64 -18.57 -2.58
N ALA A 149 -5.49 -18.28 -3.57
CA ALA A 149 -5.32 -18.81 -4.92
C ALA A 149 -4.01 -18.33 -5.55
N PHE A 150 -3.68 -17.05 -5.43
CA PHE A 150 -2.40 -16.49 -5.89
C PHE A 150 -1.18 -17.15 -5.23
N LEU A 151 -1.25 -17.44 -3.93
CA LEU A 151 -0.18 -18.17 -3.24
C LEU A 151 -0.03 -19.61 -3.74
N LYS A 152 -1.12 -20.29 -4.09
CA LYS A 152 -1.09 -21.66 -4.63
C LYS A 152 -0.43 -21.72 -6.01
N VAL A 153 -0.58 -20.66 -6.82
CA VAL A 153 0.08 -20.56 -8.14
C VAL A 153 1.61 -20.67 -8.02
N GLN A 154 2.20 -20.44 -6.83
CA GLN A 154 3.63 -20.66 -6.61
C GLN A 154 4.09 -22.10 -6.84
N THR A 155 3.21 -23.11 -6.78
CA THR A 155 3.57 -24.51 -7.08
C THR A 155 3.81 -24.76 -8.57
N GLU A 156 3.36 -23.85 -9.44
CA GLU A 156 3.55 -23.92 -10.89
C GLU A 156 4.78 -23.12 -11.35
N LEU A 157 5.54 -22.50 -10.43
CA LEU A 157 6.70 -21.68 -10.78
C LEU A 157 7.85 -22.51 -11.36
N PRO A 158 8.60 -21.95 -12.33
CA PRO A 158 9.86 -22.53 -12.76
C PRO A 158 10.87 -22.58 -11.61
N ASP A 159 11.92 -23.41 -11.76
CA ASP A 159 12.93 -23.56 -10.72
C ASP A 159 13.65 -22.23 -10.45
N LEU A 160 13.35 -21.66 -9.28
CA LEU A 160 13.92 -20.40 -8.81
C LEU A 160 15.45 -20.48 -8.71
N ASN A 161 16.01 -21.62 -8.32
CA ASN A 161 17.47 -21.78 -8.24
C ASN A 161 18.09 -21.78 -9.63
N ALA A 162 17.47 -22.46 -10.60
CA ALA A 162 17.92 -22.43 -11.99
C ALA A 162 17.94 -20.99 -12.51
N ILE A 163 16.88 -20.22 -12.26
CA ILE A 163 16.81 -18.82 -12.67
C ILE A 163 17.89 -17.97 -12.00
N LEU A 164 18.05 -18.10 -10.68
CA LEU A 164 19.10 -17.40 -9.93
C LEU A 164 20.52 -17.82 -10.34
N ASN A 165 20.69 -18.91 -11.09
CA ASN A 165 21.96 -19.42 -11.59
C ASN A 165 22.14 -19.26 -13.12
N GLY A 166 21.21 -18.61 -13.83
CA GLY A 166 21.38 -18.23 -15.23
C GLY A 166 20.22 -18.56 -16.17
N ASP A 167 19.24 -19.36 -15.73
CA ASP A 167 18.08 -19.71 -16.54
C ASP A 167 17.17 -18.47 -16.77
N ASN A 168 16.80 -18.19 -18.02
CA ASN A 168 15.96 -17.05 -18.38
C ASN A 168 14.51 -17.44 -18.69
N THR A 169 14.05 -18.59 -18.20
CA THR A 169 12.65 -19.04 -18.35
C THR A 169 11.70 -18.03 -17.72
N VAL A 170 10.74 -17.55 -18.52
CA VAL A 170 9.68 -16.62 -18.10
C VAL A 170 8.33 -17.28 -18.37
N PRO A 171 7.45 -17.43 -17.37
CA PRO A 171 6.09 -17.94 -17.57
C PRO A 171 5.27 -17.07 -18.52
N VAL A 172 4.32 -17.67 -19.24
CA VAL A 172 3.42 -16.94 -20.15
C VAL A 172 2.30 -16.23 -19.39
N ARG A 173 1.74 -16.86 -18.35
CA ARG A 173 0.62 -16.29 -17.58
C ARG A 173 1.09 -15.12 -16.69
N GLY A 174 0.26 -14.08 -16.60
CA GLY A 174 0.61 -12.84 -15.89
C GLY A 174 0.67 -12.97 -14.37
N ASP A 175 -0.27 -13.71 -13.77
CA ASP A 175 -0.30 -14.06 -12.34
C ASP A 175 0.98 -14.81 -11.92
N LEU A 176 1.42 -15.78 -12.74
CA LEU A 176 2.67 -16.50 -12.53
C LEU A 176 3.89 -15.60 -12.55
N ARG A 177 3.93 -14.58 -13.40
CA ARG A 177 5.04 -13.62 -13.43
C ARG A 177 5.10 -12.78 -12.15
N TYR A 178 3.96 -12.32 -11.64
CA TYR A 178 3.89 -11.61 -10.36
C TYR A 178 4.38 -12.49 -9.19
N ALA A 179 3.89 -13.72 -9.12
CA ALA A 179 4.33 -14.70 -8.13
C ALA A 179 5.84 -15.02 -8.27
N LEU A 180 6.33 -15.17 -9.51
CA LEU A 180 7.74 -15.44 -9.80
C LEU A 180 8.65 -14.31 -9.31
N VAL A 181 8.29 -13.06 -9.62
CA VAL A 181 9.05 -11.89 -9.18
C VAL A 181 9.14 -11.83 -7.66
N ALA A 182 8.01 -12.00 -6.95
CA ALA A 182 8.00 -12.03 -5.49
C ALA A 182 8.84 -13.16 -4.91
N ALA A 183 8.73 -14.37 -5.47
CA ALA A 183 9.45 -15.54 -5.01
C ALA A 183 10.97 -15.43 -5.26
N LEU A 184 11.38 -14.95 -6.42
CA LEU A 184 12.79 -14.71 -6.76
C LEU A 184 13.42 -13.69 -5.81
N VAL A 185 12.78 -12.54 -5.60
CA VAL A 185 13.32 -11.51 -4.69
C VAL A 185 13.34 -12.01 -3.25
N THR A 186 12.29 -12.73 -2.81
CA THR A 186 12.26 -13.33 -1.46
C THR A 186 13.37 -14.35 -1.25
N LYS A 187 13.70 -15.16 -2.27
CA LYS A 187 14.75 -16.18 -2.19
C LYS A 187 16.16 -15.64 -2.39
N ALA A 188 16.33 -14.61 -3.22
CA ALA A 188 17.65 -14.09 -3.59
C ALA A 188 18.40 -13.45 -2.42
N THR A 189 19.72 -13.55 -2.43
CA THR A 189 20.58 -12.73 -1.56
C THR A 189 21.14 -11.55 -2.35
N GLY A 190 21.75 -10.55 -1.69
CA GLY A 190 22.37 -9.41 -2.36
C GLY A 190 23.40 -9.80 -3.43
N LYS A 191 24.02 -10.98 -3.32
CA LYS A 191 24.96 -11.52 -4.35
C LYS A 191 24.28 -11.85 -5.67
N GLN A 192 22.97 -12.11 -5.66
CA GLN A 192 22.19 -12.50 -6.84
C GLN A 192 21.41 -11.32 -7.44
N PHE A 193 21.53 -10.11 -6.89
CA PHE A 193 20.77 -8.95 -7.37
C PHE A 193 21.19 -8.53 -8.78
N GLU A 194 22.48 -8.61 -9.12
CA GLU A 194 22.94 -8.37 -10.50
C GLU A 194 22.28 -9.34 -11.49
N ARG A 195 22.20 -10.62 -11.11
CA ARG A 195 21.52 -11.64 -11.89
C ARG A 195 20.03 -11.33 -12.07
N LEU A 196 19.36 -10.84 -11.03
CA LEU A 196 17.95 -10.45 -11.09
C LEU A 196 17.71 -9.22 -11.98
N ILE A 197 18.59 -8.20 -11.94
CA ILE A 197 18.51 -7.05 -12.85
C ILE A 197 18.59 -7.52 -14.31
N GLN A 198 19.54 -8.40 -14.62
CA GLN A 198 19.69 -8.98 -15.96
C GLN A 198 18.50 -9.84 -16.36
N TYR A 199 18.00 -10.67 -15.45
CA TYR A 199 16.80 -11.47 -15.68
C TYR A 199 15.58 -10.57 -15.99
N GLY A 200 15.44 -9.46 -15.26
CA GLY A 200 14.37 -8.49 -15.45
C GLY A 200 14.30 -7.88 -16.86
N GLN A 201 15.39 -7.89 -17.63
CA GLN A 201 15.37 -7.45 -19.03
C GLN A 201 14.57 -8.38 -19.95
N ASN A 202 14.33 -9.63 -19.52
CA ASN A 202 13.50 -10.60 -20.23
C ASN A 202 12.02 -10.50 -19.82
N LEU A 203 11.69 -9.67 -18.83
CA LEU A 203 10.32 -9.47 -18.35
C LEU A 203 9.69 -8.25 -19.02
N PRO A 204 8.36 -8.22 -19.22
CA PRO A 204 7.66 -6.98 -19.53
C PRO A 204 7.91 -5.91 -18.45
N GLY A 205 7.88 -4.64 -18.85
CA GLY A 205 8.38 -3.53 -18.04
C GLY A 205 7.80 -3.43 -16.62
N GLU A 206 6.50 -3.67 -16.45
CA GLU A 206 5.84 -3.62 -15.13
C GLU A 206 6.40 -4.63 -14.12
N TYR A 207 6.73 -5.85 -14.56
CA TYR A 207 7.29 -6.89 -13.70
C TYR A 207 8.75 -6.60 -13.36
N ALA A 208 9.52 -6.07 -14.32
CA ALA A 208 10.89 -5.65 -14.08
C ALA A 208 10.95 -4.51 -13.06
N VAL A 209 10.01 -3.55 -13.15
CA VAL A 209 9.86 -2.47 -12.17
C VAL A 209 9.49 -3.01 -10.80
N LEU A 210 8.49 -3.90 -10.71
CA LEU A 210 8.13 -4.54 -9.44
C LEU A 210 9.32 -5.27 -8.83
N MET A 211 10.09 -6.02 -9.63
CA MET A 211 11.29 -6.73 -9.18
C MET A 211 12.31 -5.77 -8.57
N ALA A 212 12.60 -4.67 -9.26
CA ALA A 212 13.50 -3.65 -8.76
C ALA A 212 12.99 -3.01 -7.46
N MET A 213 11.70 -2.68 -7.37
CA MET A 213 11.11 -2.12 -6.15
C MET A 213 11.25 -3.07 -4.96
N LEU A 214 10.93 -4.35 -5.13
CA LEU A 214 11.08 -5.35 -4.08
C LEU A 214 12.55 -5.53 -3.67
N MET A 215 13.49 -5.53 -4.62
CA MET A 215 14.93 -5.60 -4.31
C MET A 215 15.41 -4.38 -3.51
N VAL A 216 14.90 -3.17 -3.81
CA VAL A 216 15.18 -1.95 -3.03
C VAL A 216 14.72 -2.12 -1.58
N GLY A 217 13.52 -2.64 -1.34
CA GLY A 217 13.03 -2.89 0.02
C GLY A 217 13.83 -3.96 0.75
N LYS A 218 14.29 -4.98 0.03
CA LYS A 218 15.06 -6.07 0.61
C LYS A 218 16.47 -5.66 1.03
N ASP A 219 17.25 -5.07 0.12
CA ASP A 219 18.60 -4.60 0.40
C ASP A 219 19.06 -3.55 -0.63
N ALA A 220 18.62 -2.30 -0.43
CA ALA A 220 19.02 -1.18 -1.27
C ALA A 220 20.54 -0.98 -1.36
N MET A 221 21.31 -1.36 -0.33
CA MET A 221 22.75 -1.16 -0.34
C MET A 221 23.44 -2.19 -1.24
N ALA A 222 23.04 -3.46 -1.18
CA ALA A 222 23.52 -4.48 -2.10
C ALA A 222 23.14 -4.13 -3.54
N LEU A 223 21.90 -3.70 -3.77
CA LEU A 223 21.42 -3.36 -5.11
C LEU A 223 22.22 -2.22 -5.76
N ARG A 224 22.55 -1.18 -4.99
CA ARG A 224 23.37 -0.05 -5.48
C ARG A 224 24.80 -0.45 -5.87
N LYS A 225 25.29 -1.60 -5.40
CA LYS A 225 26.63 -2.12 -5.76
C LYS A 225 26.59 -2.94 -7.07
N CYS A 226 25.41 -3.26 -7.58
CA CYS A 226 25.27 -4.00 -8.83
C CYS A 226 25.66 -3.12 -10.03
N PRO A 227 26.60 -3.55 -10.89
CA PRO A 227 27.04 -2.78 -12.06
C PRO A 227 25.90 -2.33 -12.97
N SER A 228 24.88 -3.17 -13.17
CA SER A 228 23.76 -2.86 -14.07
C SER A 228 22.69 -1.97 -13.44
N TRP A 229 22.77 -1.65 -12.15
CA TRP A 229 21.73 -0.90 -11.45
C TRP A 229 21.64 0.56 -11.92
N GLU A 230 22.78 1.22 -12.15
CA GLU A 230 22.78 2.64 -12.51
C GLU A 230 22.15 2.87 -13.89
N SER A 231 22.51 2.05 -14.89
CA SER A 231 21.94 2.12 -16.23
C SER A 231 20.45 1.79 -16.21
N TRP A 232 20.07 0.71 -15.52
CA TRP A 232 18.67 0.28 -15.43
C TRP A 232 17.78 1.34 -14.74
N SER A 233 18.22 1.89 -13.61
CA SER A 233 17.47 2.90 -12.86
C SER A 233 17.33 4.23 -13.60
N LYS A 234 18.33 4.63 -14.41
CA LYS A 234 18.22 5.80 -15.30
C LYS A 234 17.18 5.57 -16.40
N ALA A 235 17.17 4.39 -17.02
CA ALA A 235 16.21 4.04 -18.07
C ALA A 235 14.76 3.94 -17.56
N ASN A 236 14.57 3.63 -16.29
CA ASN A 236 13.24 3.41 -15.68
C ASN A 236 12.87 4.50 -14.65
N ARG A 237 13.51 5.67 -14.72
CA ARG A 237 13.38 6.74 -13.71
C ARG A 237 11.95 7.21 -13.52
N ASP A 238 11.19 7.34 -14.59
CA ASP A 238 9.82 7.89 -14.56
C ASP A 238 8.85 7.00 -13.77
N VAL A 239 9.10 5.69 -13.76
CA VAL A 239 8.27 4.71 -13.05
C VAL A 239 8.73 4.55 -11.59
N LEU A 240 10.03 4.73 -11.31
CA LEU A 240 10.56 4.68 -9.94
C LEU A 240 10.26 5.94 -9.12
N VAL A 241 10.24 7.12 -9.78
CA VAL A 241 10.22 8.42 -9.10
C VAL A 241 8.88 9.14 -9.24
N ARG A 242 7.92 8.62 -10.01
CA ARG A 242 6.68 9.30 -10.45
C ARG A 242 6.34 10.50 -9.56
N LYS A 243 6.64 11.69 -10.09
CA LYS A 243 6.51 12.97 -9.40
C LYS A 243 5.11 13.05 -8.82
N ARG A 244 5.01 13.41 -7.54
CA ARG A 244 3.76 13.91 -6.96
C ARG A 244 3.27 15.02 -7.88
N GLY A 245 2.25 14.73 -8.67
CA GLY A 245 1.44 15.74 -9.35
C GLY A 245 0.56 16.42 -8.33
#